data_AF-A0A0G1WJZ0-F1
#
_entry.id   AF-A0A0G1WJZ0-F1
#
_cell.length_a   1.000
_cell.length_b   1.000
_cell.length_c   1.000
_cell.angle_alpha   90.00
_cell.angle_beta   90.00
_cell.angle_gamma   90.00
#
_symmetry.space_group_name_H-M   'P 1'
#
loop_
_entity.id
_entity.type
_entity.pdbx_description
1 polymer ?
#
loop_
_entity_poly.entity_id
_entity_poly.type
_entity_poly.pdbx_seq_one_letter_code
_entity_poly.pdbx_strand_id
1 'polypeptide(L)'
;MEIVGSSATVVQKIFRLITSPYLISIAVVMLGGVMLWFKVVARVDLSRAYPLNIALTAIFTTVAALWLFRENLTVVNVSGIALIVLGMFFVLK
;
A
#
# COMPACT_ATOMS: atom_id res chain seq x y z
N MET A 1 36.44 1.41 -25.43
CA MET A 1 36.81 1.61 -24.01
C MET A 1 35.64 2.28 -23.28
N GLU A 2 34.44 1.66 -23.31
CA GLU A 2 33.17 2.29 -22.84
C GLU A 2 32.44 1.50 -21.73
N ILE A 3 32.94 0.32 -21.34
CA ILE A 3 32.20 -0.56 -20.41
C ILE A 3 32.55 -0.30 -18.93
N VAL A 4 33.66 0.38 -18.63
CA VAL A 4 34.12 0.59 -17.23
C VAL A 4 33.47 1.83 -16.57
N GLY A 5 32.94 2.79 -17.36
CA GLY A 5 32.24 3.96 -16.84
C GLY A 5 30.78 3.73 -16.42
N SER A 6 30.17 2.62 -16.86
CA SER A 6 28.75 2.34 -16.59
C SER A 6 28.52 1.86 -15.15
N SER A 7 29.32 0.92 -14.66
CA SER A 7 29.12 0.28 -13.35
C SER A 7 29.31 1.23 -12.17
N ALA A 8 30.33 2.10 -12.20
CA ALA A 8 30.55 3.12 -11.17
C ALA A 8 29.36 4.10 -11.10
N THR A 9 28.81 4.47 -12.26
CA THR A 9 27.66 5.39 -12.37
C THR A 9 26.36 4.74 -11.91
N VAL A 10 26.17 3.44 -12.16
CA VAL A 10 25.00 2.68 -11.68
C VAL A 10 25.02 2.55 -10.17
N VAL A 11 26.15 2.17 -9.57
CA VAL A 11 26.28 2.06 -8.10
C VAL A 11 25.99 3.40 -7.44
N GLN A 12 26.50 4.50 -7.99
CA GLN A 12 26.27 5.85 -7.45
C GLN A 12 24.81 6.31 -7.60
N LYS A 13 24.13 5.95 -8.70
CA LYS A 13 22.69 6.21 -8.89
C LYS A 13 21.84 5.41 -7.92
N ILE A 14 22.16 4.13 -7.73
CA ILE A 14 21.48 3.28 -6.73
C ILE A 14 21.68 3.86 -5.34
N PHE A 15 22.92 4.25 -4.99
CA PHE A 15 23.23 4.85 -3.70
C PHE A 15 22.44 6.14 -3.44
N ARG A 16 22.31 7.01 -4.46
CA ARG A 16 21.47 8.22 -4.37
C ARG A 16 19.97 7.90 -4.29
N LEU A 17 19.51 6.84 -4.95
CA LEU A 17 18.12 6.42 -4.91
C LEU A 17 17.74 5.87 -3.53
N ILE A 18 18.58 5.02 -2.94
CA ILE A 18 18.34 4.45 -1.60
C ILE A 18 18.47 5.51 -0.49
N THR A 19 19.30 6.54 -0.69
CA THR A 19 19.42 7.69 0.23
C THR A 19 18.45 8.82 -0.09
N SER A 20 17.57 8.65 -1.09
CA SER A 20 16.55 9.63 -1.44
C SER A 20 15.54 9.77 -0.29
N PRO A 21 15.21 11.00 0.13
CA PRO A 21 14.25 11.22 1.22
C PRO A 21 12.88 10.59 0.92
N TYR A 22 12.48 10.51 -0.36
CA TYR A 22 11.24 9.86 -0.77
C TYR A 22 11.27 8.36 -0.47
N LEU A 23 12.36 7.66 -0.83
CA LEU A 23 12.47 6.21 -0.61
C LEU A 23 12.54 5.89 0.88
N ILE A 24 13.29 6.70 1.64
CA ILE A 24 13.36 6.58 3.11
C ILE A 24 11.97 6.80 3.72
N SER A 25 11.23 7.82 3.29
CA SER A 25 9.89 8.10 3.82
C SER A 25 8.93 6.93 3.59
N ILE A 26 8.93 6.35 2.39
CA ILE A 26 8.15 5.16 2.05
C ILE A 26 8.57 3.98 2.93
N ALA A 27 9.88 3.76 3.09
CA ALA A 27 10.39 2.67 3.92
C ALA A 27 9.95 2.80 5.38
N VAL A 28 10.02 4.00 5.96
CA VAL A 28 9.58 4.27 7.33
C VAL A 28 8.08 4.01 7.49
N VAL A 29 7.26 4.49 6.55
CA VAL A 29 5.80 4.27 6.57
C VAL A 29 5.47 2.79 6.41
N MET A 30 6.13 2.07 5.50
CA MET A 30 5.93 0.64 5.31
C MET A 30 6.32 -0.16 6.55
N LEU A 31 7.48 0.12 7.15
CA LEU A 31 7.92 -0.54 8.38
C LEU A 31 6.92 -0.30 9.52
N GLY A 32 6.46 0.94 9.69
CA GLY A 32 5.43 1.27 10.67
C GLY A 32 4.11 0.51 10.42
N GLY A 33 3.68 0.45 9.16
CA GLY A 33 2.48 -0.29 8.75
C GLY A 33 2.58 -1.79 9.04
N VAL A 34 3.71 -2.42 8.72
CA VAL A 34 3.97 -3.83 9.01
C VAL A 34 3.97 -4.11 10.51
N MET A 35 4.59 -3.24 11.32
CA MET A 35 4.56 -3.39 12.77
C MET A 35 3.14 -3.28 13.34
N LEU A 36 2.32 -2.36 12.82
CA LEU A 36 0.90 -2.27 13.19
C LEU A 36 0.13 -3.52 12.78
N TRP A 37 0.38 -4.03 11.57
CA TRP A 37 -0.28 -5.23 11.07
C TRP A 37 0.03 -6.45 11.93
N PHE A 38 1.29 -6.65 12.33
CA PHE A 38 1.65 -7.72 13.25
C PHE A 38 0.97 -7.57 14.61
N LYS A 39 0.78 -6.35 15.12
CA LYS A 39 0.02 -6.14 16.36
C LYS A 39 -1.46 -6.52 16.22
N VAL A 40 -2.06 -6.38 15.04
CA VAL A 40 -3.44 -6.78 14.78
C VAL A 40 -3.55 -8.30 14.72
N VAL A 41 -2.69 -8.95 13.91
CA VAL A 41 -2.70 -10.41 13.73
C VAL A 41 -2.33 -11.15 15.02
N ALA A 42 -1.56 -10.52 15.92
CA ALA A 42 -1.26 -11.10 17.24
C ALA A 42 -2.46 -11.11 18.21
N ARG A 43 -3.55 -10.38 17.92
CA ARG A 43 -4.71 -10.23 18.83
C ARG A 43 -6.04 -10.68 18.23
N VAL A 44 -6.11 -10.80 16.92
CA VAL A 44 -7.34 -11.10 16.17
C VAL A 44 -7.06 -12.26 15.23
N ASP A 45 -8.01 -13.19 15.12
CA ASP A 45 -7.92 -14.29 14.18
C ASP A 45 -7.73 -13.78 12.75
N LEU A 46 -6.81 -14.43 12.05
CA LEU A 46 -6.40 -14.04 10.71
C LEU A 46 -7.59 -14.00 9.73
N SER A 47 -8.56 -14.91 9.90
CA SER A 47 -9.80 -14.99 9.12
C SER A 47 -10.70 -13.76 9.27
N ARG A 48 -10.64 -13.05 10.40
CA ARG A 48 -11.39 -11.82 10.66
C ARG A 48 -10.59 -10.56 10.31
N ALA A 49 -9.28 -10.61 10.54
CA ALA A 49 -8.39 -9.48 10.28
C ALA A 49 -8.26 -9.15 8.78
N TYR A 50 -8.17 -10.16 7.91
CA TYR A 50 -7.98 -9.95 6.47
C TYR A 50 -9.17 -9.26 5.77
N PRO A 51 -10.44 -9.69 5.96
CA PRO A 51 -11.58 -9.00 5.36
C PRO A 51 -11.62 -7.51 5.71
N LEU A 52 -11.32 -7.17 6.97
CA LEU A 52 -11.23 -5.79 7.43
C LEU A 52 -10.10 -5.03 6.72
N ASN A 53 -8.91 -5.62 6.62
CA ASN A 53 -7.77 -5.00 5.93
C ASN A 53 -8.08 -4.71 4.46
N ILE A 54 -8.69 -5.66 3.75
CA ILE A 54 -9.02 -5.51 2.33
C ILE A 54 -10.05 -4.39 2.13
N ALA A 55 -11.12 -4.36 2.94
CA ALA A 55 -12.15 -3.33 2.85
C ALA A 55 -11.60 -1.93 3.14
N LEU A 56 -10.80 -1.78 4.21
CA LEU A 56 -10.16 -0.51 4.53
C LEU A 56 -9.20 -0.07 3.44
N THR A 57 -8.37 -0.99 2.93
CA THR A 57 -7.41 -0.68 1.85
C THR A 57 -8.13 -0.23 0.59
N ALA A 58 -9.24 -0.88 0.22
CA ALA A 58 -10.04 -0.47 -0.92
C ALA A 58 -10.59 0.97 -0.73
N ILE A 59 -11.19 1.26 0.42
CA ILE A 59 -11.74 2.59 0.72
C ILE A 59 -10.63 3.65 0.69
N PHE A 60 -9.56 3.47 1.47
CA PHE A 60 -8.49 4.47 1.58
C PHE A 60 -7.74 4.66 0.26
N THR A 61 -7.47 3.60 -0.49
CA THR A 61 -6.81 3.70 -1.79
C THR A 61 -7.68 4.48 -2.78
N THR A 62 -8.99 4.22 -2.81
CA THR A 62 -9.91 4.95 -3.68
C THR A 62 -10.04 6.42 -3.28
N VAL A 63 -10.11 6.73 -1.98
CA VAL A 63 -10.12 8.12 -1.50
C VAL A 63 -8.81 8.83 -1.83
N ALA A 64 -7.67 8.15 -1.66
CA ALA A 64 -6.38 8.68 -2.05
C ALA A 64 -6.29 8.91 -3.57
N ALA A 65 -6.83 8.00 -4.37
CA ALA A 65 -6.84 8.14 -5.83
C ALA A 65 -7.70 9.32 -6.31
N LEU A 66 -8.88 9.50 -5.71
CA LEU A 66 -9.72 10.69 -5.92
C LEU A 66 -8.98 11.99 -5.58
N TRP A 67 -8.25 12.02 -4.47
CA TRP A 67 -7.62 13.26 -3.99
C TRP A 67 -6.30 13.58 -4.68
N LEU A 68 -5.43 12.57 -4.86
CA LEU A 68 -4.07 12.73 -5.40
C LEU A 68 -4.06 12.73 -6.93
N PHE A 69 -4.81 11.82 -7.55
CA PHE A 69 -4.81 11.63 -9.00
C PHE A 69 -6.04 12.24 -9.69
N ARG A 70 -7.04 12.68 -8.92
CA ARG A 70 -8.30 13.27 -9.43
C ARG A 70 -9.00 12.36 -10.45
N GLU A 71 -8.92 11.06 -10.21
CA GLU A 71 -9.56 10.06 -11.07
C GLU A 71 -11.08 10.18 -10.99
N ASN A 72 -11.76 9.96 -12.12
CA ASN A 72 -13.21 9.90 -12.15
C ASN A 72 -13.64 8.48 -11.75
N LEU A 73 -14.29 8.35 -10.59
CA LEU A 73 -14.87 7.07 -10.19
C LEU A 73 -16.15 6.80 -10.97
N THR A 74 -16.21 5.63 -11.59
CA THR A 74 -17.44 5.15 -12.22
C THR A 74 -18.36 4.53 -11.17
N VAL A 75 -19.64 4.42 -11.52
CA VAL A 75 -20.64 3.71 -10.71
C VAL A 75 -20.18 2.26 -10.42
N VAL A 76 -19.52 1.62 -11.37
CA VAL A 76 -19.00 0.24 -11.23
C VAL A 76 -17.91 0.16 -10.16
N ASN A 77 -17.01 1.14 -10.09
CA ASN A 77 -15.96 1.17 -9.07
C ASN A 77 -16.58 1.29 -7.68
N VAL A 78 -17.54 2.20 -7.51
CA VAL A 78 -18.23 2.42 -6.23
C VAL A 78 -19.02 1.17 -5.82
N SER A 79 -19.74 0.53 -6.74
CA SER A 79 -20.47 -0.71 -6.45
C SER A 79 -19.53 -1.86 -6.07
N GLY A 80 -18.37 -1.98 -6.73
CA GLY A 80 -17.37 -2.99 -6.38
C GLY A 80 -16.83 -2.81 -4.97
N ILE A 81 -16.51 -1.58 -4.57
CA ILE A 81 -16.06 -1.25 -3.21
C ILE A 81 -17.17 -1.54 -2.20
N ALA A 82 -18.42 -1.18 -2.51
CA ALA A 82 -19.57 -1.50 -1.66
C ALA A 82 -19.72 -3.01 -1.44
N LEU A 83 -19.53 -3.83 -2.49
CA LEU A 83 -19.56 -5.29 -2.39
C LEU A 83 -18.42 -5.84 -1.51
N ILE A 84 -17.20 -5.29 -1.61
CA ILE A 84 -16.08 -5.67 -0.74
C ILE A 84 -16.43 -5.39 0.73
N VAL A 85 -16.98 -4.20 1.01
CA VAL A 85 -17.39 -3.79 2.37
C VAL A 85 -18.52 -4.67 2.89
N LEU A 86 -19.53 -4.98 2.07
CA LEU A 86 -20.61 -5.89 2.44
C LEU A 86 -20.09 -7.29 2.74
N GLY A 87 -19.21 -7.83 1.89
CA GLY A 87 -18.58 -9.14 2.09
C GLY A 87 -17.80 -9.22 3.41
N MET A 88 -17.09 -8.15 3.77
CA MET A 88 -16.41 -8.05 5.07
C MET A 88 -17.37 -8.25 6.25
N PHE A 89 -18.56 -7.64 6.24
CA PHE A 89 -19.54 -7.79 7.34
C PHE A 89 -20.05 -9.23 7.50
N PHE A 90 -20.15 -10.00 6.41
CA PHE A 90 -20.55 -11.41 6.50
C PHE A 90 -19.52 -12.28 7.22
N VAL A 91 -18.23 -11.96 7.09
CA VAL A 91 -17.14 -12.75 7.71
C VAL A 91 -16.89 -12.32 9.17
N LEU A 92 -17.18 -11.06 9.51
CA LEU A 92 -17.01 -10.53 10.87
C LEU A 92 -18.12 -10.96 11.83
N LYS A 93 -19.27 -11.40 11.32
CA LYS A 93 -20.39 -11.93 12.10
C LYS A 93 -20.12 -13.37 12.53
#